data_AF-A0A7M2C0A9-F1
#
_entry.id   AF-A0A7M2C0A9-F1
#
_cell.length_a   1.000
_cell.length_b   1.000
_cell.length_c   1.000
_cell.angle_alpha   90.00
_cell.angle_beta   90.00
_cell.angle_gamma   90.00
#
_symmetry.space_group_name_H-M   'P 1'
#
loop_
_entity.id
_entity.type
_entity.pdbx_description
1 polymer ?
#
loop_
_entity_poly.entity_id
_entity_poly.type
_entity_poly.pdbx_seq_one_letter_code
_entity_poly.pdbx_strand_id
1 'polypeptide(L)'
;MRIPGSIKTAGLMVAAVLLGLMAVQGTYALWSSTAVATPGTVQASSFTVNLTGSPSTASTPMTINGQATSLALTTTQAPLQDLVRGGSVYTSVKISNASDAGGVFDINVTATAPTLSNVGSGTLAGYLSVSATTAASPDACPAATGYQSLTTGVTTPAIAKGTNAFLCFKVTLSSTAPVSVEGNSVSILIPLHARQKCGVPNGCA
;
A
#
# COMPACT_ATOMS: atom_id res chain seq x y z
N MET A 1 33.25 -59.92 -53.16
CA MET A 1 33.46 -59.44 -51.78
C MET A 1 32.09 -59.22 -51.14
N ARG A 2 31.61 -60.16 -50.30
CA ARG A 2 30.31 -60.07 -49.61
C ARG A 2 30.54 -59.37 -48.27
N ILE A 3 30.07 -58.13 -48.14
CA ILE A 3 30.08 -57.41 -46.86
C ILE A 3 29.05 -58.10 -45.96
N PRO A 4 29.44 -58.71 -44.82
CA PRO A 4 28.53 -59.44 -43.96
C PRO A 4 27.47 -58.48 -43.37
N GLY A 5 26.20 -58.89 -43.42
CA GLY A 5 25.05 -58.07 -43.04
C GLY A 5 25.06 -57.57 -41.59
N SER A 6 25.90 -58.16 -40.74
CA SER A 6 26.15 -57.74 -39.36
C SER A 6 26.77 -56.35 -39.23
N ILE A 7 27.49 -55.87 -40.25
CA ILE A 7 28.06 -54.50 -40.25
C ILE A 7 26.97 -53.44 -40.46
N LYS A 8 25.93 -53.75 -41.25
CA LYS A 8 24.83 -52.81 -41.53
C LYS A 8 23.96 -52.58 -40.29
N THR A 9 23.72 -53.63 -39.50
CA THR A 9 22.91 -53.54 -38.27
C THR A 9 23.62 -52.77 -37.16
N ALA A 10 24.94 -52.95 -37.02
CA ALA A 10 25.74 -52.19 -36.07
C ALA A 10 25.77 -50.69 -36.40
N GLY A 11 25.88 -50.34 -37.70
CA GLY A 11 25.84 -48.95 -38.15
C GLY A 11 24.51 -48.24 -37.84
N LEU A 12 23.38 -48.95 -37.99
CA LEU A 12 22.05 -48.42 -37.69
C LEU A 12 21.83 -48.20 -36.18
N MET A 13 22.33 -49.10 -35.34
CA MET A 13 22.30 -48.95 -33.88
C MET A 13 23.12 -47.74 -33.42
N VAL A 14 24.31 -47.52 -33.98
CA VAL A 14 25.15 -46.36 -33.66
C VAL A 14 24.49 -45.05 -34.10
N ALA A 15 23.88 -45.03 -35.29
CA ALA A 15 23.15 -43.86 -35.78
C ALA A 15 21.93 -43.53 -34.91
N ALA A 16 21.18 -44.54 -34.46
CA ALA A 16 20.03 -44.35 -33.56
C ALA A 16 20.44 -43.84 -32.17
N VAL A 17 21.55 -44.34 -31.62
CA VAL A 17 22.09 -43.85 -30.33
C VAL A 17 22.58 -42.41 -30.45
N LEU A 18 23.25 -42.04 -31.54
CA LEU A 18 23.70 -40.67 -31.78
C LEU A 18 22.54 -39.69 -31.97
N LEU A 19 21.49 -40.08 -32.69
CA LEU A 19 20.26 -39.28 -32.83
C LEU A 19 19.51 -39.16 -31.50
N GLY A 20 19.50 -40.22 -30.67
CA GLY A 20 18.95 -40.18 -29.31
C GLY A 20 19.71 -39.23 -28.38
N LEU A 21 21.05 -39.28 -28.38
CA LEU A 21 21.87 -38.37 -27.56
C LEU A 21 21.76 -36.90 -28.01
N MET A 22 21.69 -36.64 -29.33
CA MET A 22 21.51 -35.28 -29.86
C MET A 22 20.11 -34.71 -29.55
N ALA A 23 19.06 -35.54 -29.52
CA ALA A 23 17.72 -35.11 -29.13
C ALA A 23 17.62 -34.77 -27.63
N VAL A 24 18.33 -35.50 -26.77
CA VAL A 24 18.37 -35.21 -25.32
C VAL A 24 19.11 -33.91 -25.05
N GLN A 25 20.26 -33.65 -25.70
CA GLN A 25 20.97 -32.38 -25.50
C GLN A 25 20.29 -31.16 -26.13
N GLY A 26 19.60 -31.33 -27.28
CA GLY A 26 18.82 -30.25 -27.89
C GLY A 26 17.61 -29.84 -27.05
N THR A 27 16.99 -30.78 -26.32
CA THR A 27 15.83 -30.50 -25.46
C THR A 27 16.25 -29.75 -24.19
N TYR A 28 17.42 -30.05 -23.62
CA TYR A 28 17.95 -29.26 -22.50
C TYR A 28 18.44 -27.87 -22.91
N ALA A 29 18.92 -27.69 -24.14
CA ALA A 29 19.35 -26.38 -24.66
C ALA A 29 18.17 -25.43 -24.94
N LEU A 30 17.01 -25.93 -25.39
CA LEU A 30 15.85 -25.07 -25.65
C LEU A 30 15.23 -24.53 -24.35
N TRP A 31 15.21 -25.35 -23.29
CA TRP A 31 14.75 -24.92 -21.96
C TRP A 31 15.79 -24.08 -21.22
N SER A 32 17.07 -24.18 -21.57
CA SER A 32 18.17 -23.38 -20.99
C SER A 32 18.34 -21.99 -21.63
N SER A 33 17.48 -21.60 -22.59
CA SER A 33 17.42 -20.22 -23.06
C SER A 33 16.58 -19.31 -22.15
N THR A 34 16.00 -19.83 -21.07
CA THR A 34 15.65 -18.98 -19.93
C THR A 34 16.97 -18.47 -19.35
N ALA A 35 17.24 -17.19 -19.55
CA ALA A 35 18.32 -16.45 -18.94
C ALA A 35 18.63 -17.05 -17.56
N VAL A 36 19.89 -17.46 -17.35
CA VAL A 36 20.38 -17.77 -16.01
C VAL A 36 20.13 -16.49 -15.21
N ALA A 37 19.04 -16.48 -14.44
CA ALA A 37 18.90 -15.52 -13.36
C ALA A 37 20.15 -15.75 -12.54
N THR A 38 21.03 -14.75 -12.50
CA THR A 38 22.12 -14.67 -11.54
C THR A 38 21.58 -15.21 -10.20
N PRO A 39 22.32 -16.00 -9.41
CA PRO A 39 21.93 -16.34 -8.04
C PRO A 39 21.80 -15.06 -7.20
N GLY A 40 20.74 -14.31 -7.46
CA GLY A 40 20.25 -13.19 -6.72
C GLY A 40 19.41 -13.81 -5.63
N THR A 41 19.69 -13.37 -4.41
CA THR A 41 18.78 -13.47 -3.28
C THR A 41 17.33 -13.54 -3.75
N VAL A 42 16.59 -14.60 -3.38
CA VAL A 42 15.13 -14.62 -3.47
C VAL A 42 14.64 -13.52 -2.54
N GLN A 43 14.65 -12.29 -3.03
CA GLN A 43 14.17 -11.13 -2.32
C GLN A 43 12.65 -11.19 -2.45
N ALA A 44 11.98 -11.54 -1.36
CA ALA A 44 10.54 -11.40 -1.28
C ALA A 44 10.18 -9.96 -1.66
N SER A 45 9.35 -9.78 -2.69
CA SER A 45 8.87 -8.45 -3.06
C SER A 45 8.13 -7.84 -1.88
N SER A 46 8.48 -6.61 -1.52
CA SER A 46 7.81 -5.86 -0.48
C SER A 46 6.61 -5.10 -1.05
N PHE A 47 5.43 -5.43 -0.53
CA PHE A 47 4.20 -4.70 -0.79
C PHE A 47 4.06 -3.57 0.22
N THR A 48 4.82 -2.50 0.03
CA THR A 48 4.90 -1.38 0.98
C THR A 48 4.08 -0.19 0.51
N VAL A 49 3.20 0.29 1.39
CA VAL A 49 2.50 1.57 1.29
C VAL A 49 3.14 2.51 2.30
N ASN A 50 3.67 3.63 1.83
CA ASN A 50 4.21 4.65 2.73
C ASN A 50 3.14 5.68 3.06
N LEU A 51 2.86 5.83 4.34
CA LEU A 51 1.98 6.85 4.89
C LEU A 51 2.84 7.96 5.48
N THR A 52 2.63 9.20 5.04
CA THR A 52 3.27 10.37 5.65
C THR A 52 2.19 11.34 6.08
N GLY A 53 2.05 11.56 7.38
CA GLY A 53 1.14 12.55 7.94
C GLY A 53 1.77 13.95 7.90
N SER A 54 0.94 14.99 7.93
CA SER A 54 1.36 16.35 8.28
C SER A 54 0.67 16.74 9.58
N PRO A 55 1.36 17.29 10.59
CA PRO A 55 2.73 17.80 10.58
C PRO A 55 3.83 16.76 10.85
N SER A 56 3.47 15.53 11.21
CA SER A 56 4.41 14.43 11.48
C SER A 56 5.04 13.90 10.19
N THR A 57 6.10 14.56 9.69
CA THR A 57 6.85 14.17 8.47
C THR A 57 7.46 12.76 8.51
N ALA A 58 7.24 12.00 9.59
CA ALA A 58 7.62 10.60 9.71
C ALA A 58 6.82 9.72 8.71
N SER A 59 7.56 8.89 7.96
CA SER A 59 6.97 7.89 7.07
C SER A 59 6.72 6.59 7.84
N THR A 60 5.47 6.13 7.88
CA THR A 60 5.09 4.84 8.45
C THR A 60 4.84 3.84 7.32
N PRO A 61 5.65 2.77 7.21
CA PRO A 61 5.39 1.72 6.24
C PRO A 61 4.18 0.88 6.68
N MET A 62 3.27 0.63 5.75
CA MET A 62 2.18 -0.33 5.87
C MET A 62 2.42 -1.47 4.88
N THR A 63 2.25 -2.71 5.33
CA THR A 63 2.30 -3.88 4.46
C THR A 63 0.91 -4.13 3.87
N ILE A 64 0.82 -4.39 2.55
CA ILE A 64 -0.45 -4.75 1.88
C ILE A 64 -0.79 -6.22 2.20
N ASN A 65 -1.11 -6.51 3.46
CA ASN A 65 -1.63 -7.82 3.90
C ASN A 65 -2.98 -7.69 4.62
N GLY A 66 -3.66 -6.54 4.46
CA GLY A 66 -4.97 -6.26 5.04
C GLY A 66 -4.96 -5.92 6.54
N GLN A 67 -3.80 -5.94 7.19
CA GLN A 67 -3.65 -5.44 8.55
C GLN A 67 -3.81 -3.91 8.56
N ALA A 68 -4.65 -3.40 9.46
CA ALA A 68 -4.78 -1.96 9.64
C ALA A 68 -3.46 -1.38 10.14
N THR A 69 -3.00 -0.28 9.57
CA THR A 69 -1.97 0.55 10.20
C THR A 69 -2.65 1.81 10.68
N SER A 70 -2.34 2.18 11.92
CA SER A 70 -2.85 3.39 12.52
C SER A 70 -1.85 4.52 12.30
N LEU A 71 -2.36 5.69 11.91
CA LEU A 71 -1.56 6.89 11.81
C LEU A 71 -2.01 7.88 12.90
N ALA A 72 -1.07 8.30 13.73
CA ALA A 72 -1.28 9.41 14.64
C ALA A 72 -1.27 10.71 13.82
N LEU A 73 -2.40 11.42 13.81
CA LEU A 73 -2.49 12.73 13.13
C LEU A 73 -1.74 13.84 13.88
N THR A 74 -1.50 13.63 15.17
CA THR A 74 -0.78 14.54 16.07
C THR A 74 0.22 13.75 16.89
N THR A 75 1.39 14.31 17.13
CA THR A 75 2.31 13.85 18.18
C THR A 75 2.53 15.00 19.16
N THR A 76 3.03 14.71 20.36
CA THR A 76 3.44 15.75 21.32
C THR A 76 4.48 16.72 20.74
N GLN A 77 5.23 16.30 19.71
CA GLN A 77 6.23 17.11 19.02
C GLN A 77 5.68 17.86 17.80
N ALA A 78 4.48 17.52 17.33
CA ALA A 78 3.86 18.10 16.14
C ALA A 78 2.33 18.18 16.35
N PRO A 79 1.86 19.12 17.20
CA PRO A 79 0.44 19.29 17.48
C PRO A 79 -0.28 19.88 16.25
N LEU A 80 -1.59 19.61 16.16
CA LEU A 80 -2.47 20.38 15.30
C LEU A 80 -2.57 21.81 15.84
N GLN A 81 -2.92 22.76 14.97
CA GLN A 81 -3.26 24.12 15.40
C GLN A 81 -4.34 24.09 16.49
N ASP A 82 -4.36 25.10 17.35
CA ASP A 82 -5.36 25.19 18.42
C ASP A 82 -6.78 25.24 17.83
N LEU A 83 -7.68 24.41 18.37
CA LEU A 83 -9.08 24.44 17.99
C LEU A 83 -9.82 25.48 18.82
N VAL A 84 -10.50 26.39 18.13
CA VAL A 84 -11.52 27.27 18.73
C VAL A 84 -12.90 26.61 18.61
N ARG A 85 -13.84 26.97 19.49
CA ARG A 85 -15.23 26.48 19.41
C ARG A 85 -15.84 26.75 18.04
N GLY A 86 -16.45 25.73 17.45
CA GLY A 86 -17.01 25.79 16.09
C GLY A 86 -15.95 25.85 14.98
N GLY A 87 -14.67 25.94 15.34
CA GLY A 87 -13.55 25.96 14.42
C GLY A 87 -13.19 24.57 13.91
N SER A 88 -12.44 24.56 12.82
CA SER A 88 -11.93 23.34 12.21
C SER A 88 -10.44 23.46 11.93
N VAL A 89 -9.73 22.37 12.14
CA VAL A 89 -8.34 22.22 11.74
C VAL A 89 -8.22 21.11 10.72
N TYR A 90 -7.21 21.23 9.87
CA TYR A 90 -7.02 20.37 8.72
C TYR A 90 -5.65 19.71 8.79
N THR A 91 -5.60 18.44 8.41
CA THR A 91 -4.37 17.68 8.23
C THR A 91 -4.49 16.81 6.99
N SER A 92 -3.36 16.42 6.44
CA SER A 92 -3.26 15.60 5.26
C SER A 92 -2.42 14.35 5.54
N VAL A 93 -2.76 13.27 4.85
CA VAL A 93 -1.93 12.07 4.75
C VAL A 93 -1.62 11.85 3.28
N LYS A 94 -0.32 11.83 2.97
CA LYS A 94 0.18 11.37 1.68
C LYS A 94 0.29 9.85 1.71
N ILE A 95 -0.30 9.21 0.72
CA ILE A 95 -0.31 7.76 0.54
C ILE A 95 0.47 7.47 -0.73
N SER A 96 1.54 6.70 -0.61
CA SER A 96 2.41 6.36 -1.74
C SER A 96 2.40 4.86 -2.00
N ASN A 97 2.08 4.43 -3.22
CA ASN A 97 2.24 3.02 -3.62
C ASN A 97 3.71 2.78 -4.00
N ALA A 98 4.52 2.47 -2.99
CA ALA A 98 5.98 2.33 -3.10
C ALA A 98 6.43 0.87 -3.25
N SER A 99 5.53 -0.03 -3.68
CA SER A 99 5.88 -1.45 -3.80
C SER A 99 6.96 -1.68 -4.87
N ASP A 100 7.88 -2.60 -4.58
CA ASP A 100 8.93 -3.03 -5.49
C ASP A 100 8.50 -4.21 -6.40
N ALA A 101 7.30 -4.78 -6.21
CA ALA A 101 6.89 -6.01 -6.87
C ALA A 101 6.88 -5.89 -8.41
N GLY A 102 7.35 -6.92 -9.12
CA GLY A 102 7.61 -6.87 -10.57
C GLY A 102 6.37 -6.65 -11.47
N GLY A 103 5.16 -6.68 -10.94
CA GLY A 103 3.90 -6.47 -11.67
C GLY A 103 3.34 -5.05 -11.59
N VAL A 104 2.42 -4.72 -12.49
CA VAL A 104 1.62 -3.49 -12.43
C VAL A 104 0.35 -3.80 -11.63
N PHE A 105 0.09 -2.99 -10.62
CA PHE A 105 -1.16 -3.04 -9.86
C PHE A 105 -1.43 -1.69 -9.22
N ASP A 106 -2.71 -1.46 -8.95
CA ASP A 106 -3.16 -0.31 -8.21
C ASP A 106 -3.47 -0.72 -6.78
N ILE A 107 -3.44 0.25 -5.87
CA ILE A 107 -3.99 0.08 -4.52
C ILE A 107 -5.10 1.08 -4.31
N ASN A 108 -6.02 0.79 -3.40
CA ASN A 108 -6.81 1.82 -2.76
C ASN A 108 -6.56 1.76 -1.25
N VAL A 109 -6.74 2.90 -0.58
CA VAL A 109 -6.64 3.00 0.87
C VAL A 109 -7.95 3.52 1.41
N THR A 110 -8.49 2.84 2.40
CA THR A 110 -9.72 3.23 3.09
C THR A 110 -9.36 3.71 4.51
N ALA A 111 -9.73 4.94 4.83
CA ALA A 111 -9.75 5.44 6.19
C ALA A 111 -11.08 5.09 6.85
N THR A 112 -11.03 4.59 8.08
CA THR A 112 -12.21 4.16 8.85
C THR A 112 -12.40 4.99 10.11
N ALA A 113 -13.43 4.65 10.91
CA ALA A 113 -13.80 5.40 12.10
C ALA A 113 -12.60 5.62 13.04
N PRO A 114 -12.35 6.87 13.48
CA PRO A 114 -11.24 7.18 14.36
C PRO A 114 -11.54 6.71 15.79
N THR A 115 -10.48 6.46 16.55
CA THR A 115 -10.56 6.38 18.01
C THR A 115 -10.01 7.67 18.61
N LEU A 116 -10.81 8.35 19.43
CA LEU A 116 -10.43 9.56 20.13
C LEU A 116 -10.24 9.23 21.61
N SER A 117 -9.09 9.60 22.18
CA SER A 117 -8.81 9.44 23.60
C SER A 117 -8.37 10.76 24.22
N ASN A 118 -8.98 11.11 25.35
CA ASN A 118 -8.55 12.28 26.11
C ASN A 118 -7.16 12.04 26.69
N VAL A 119 -6.32 13.07 26.65
CA VAL A 119 -5.05 13.07 27.40
C VAL A 119 -5.37 13.51 28.83
N GLY A 120 -5.00 12.69 29.81
CA GLY A 120 -5.32 12.94 31.22
C GLY A 120 -6.81 12.77 31.53
N SER A 121 -7.34 13.62 32.42
CA SER A 121 -8.74 13.58 32.90
C SER A 121 -9.73 14.42 32.08
N GLY A 122 -9.35 14.87 30.89
CA GLY A 122 -10.18 15.73 30.04
C GLY A 122 -11.41 15.04 29.45
N THR A 123 -12.32 15.82 28.86
CA THR A 123 -13.56 15.35 28.19
C THR A 123 -13.72 15.86 26.75
N LEU A 124 -12.68 16.48 26.20
CA LEU A 124 -12.70 17.13 24.88
C LEU A 124 -13.08 16.17 23.73
N ALA A 125 -12.71 14.89 23.81
CA ALA A 125 -12.97 13.89 22.78
C ALA A 125 -14.46 13.78 22.41
N GLY A 126 -15.36 13.95 23.38
CA GLY A 126 -16.82 13.90 23.16
C GLY A 126 -17.38 15.07 22.35
N TYR A 127 -16.61 16.13 22.15
CA TYR A 127 -17.00 17.34 21.42
C TYR A 127 -16.30 17.48 20.06
N LEU A 128 -15.46 16.51 19.69
CA LEU A 128 -14.75 16.50 18.43
C LEU A 128 -15.46 15.63 17.41
N SER A 129 -15.45 16.09 16.16
CA SER A 129 -15.84 15.29 15.01
C SER A 129 -14.69 15.24 14.01
N VAL A 130 -14.48 14.07 13.41
CA VAL A 130 -13.45 13.86 12.39
C VAL A 130 -14.12 13.42 11.11
N SER A 131 -13.79 14.09 10.03
CA SER A 131 -14.27 13.80 8.68
C SER A 131 -13.09 13.75 7.72
N ALA A 132 -13.28 13.09 6.57
CA ALA A 132 -12.23 12.98 5.57
C ALA A 132 -12.76 13.21 4.15
N THR A 133 -11.85 13.64 3.27
CA THR A 133 -12.06 13.74 1.83
C THR A 133 -10.75 13.46 1.11
N THR A 134 -10.81 13.24 -0.19
CA THR A 134 -9.61 13.10 -1.04
C THR A 134 -9.23 14.46 -1.62
N ALA A 135 -7.94 14.70 -1.83
CA ALA A 135 -7.45 15.96 -2.39
C ALA A 135 -6.32 15.75 -3.41
N ALA A 136 -6.06 16.78 -4.20
CA ALA A 136 -4.98 16.78 -5.21
C ALA A 136 -3.59 17.01 -4.59
N SER A 137 -3.50 17.68 -3.44
CA SER A 137 -2.25 18.02 -2.75
C SER A 137 -2.52 18.17 -1.25
N PRO A 138 -1.48 18.13 -0.38
CA PRO A 138 -1.67 18.29 1.06
C PRO A 138 -2.15 19.70 1.44
N ASP A 139 -1.74 20.73 0.69
CA ASP A 139 -2.12 22.13 0.95
C ASP A 139 -3.56 22.44 0.53
N ALA A 140 -4.20 21.56 -0.24
CA ALA A 140 -5.58 21.73 -0.69
C ALA A 140 -6.62 21.42 0.39
N CYS A 141 -6.24 20.85 1.54
CA CYS A 141 -7.20 20.41 2.55
C CYS A 141 -8.16 21.52 3.06
N PRO A 142 -7.71 22.73 3.39
CA PRO A 142 -8.62 23.78 3.87
C PRO A 142 -9.68 24.20 2.84
N ALA A 143 -9.38 24.05 1.54
CA ALA A 143 -10.28 24.41 0.44
C ALA A 143 -11.06 23.20 -0.12
N ALA A 144 -10.76 21.99 0.33
CA ALA A 144 -11.38 20.78 -0.18
C ALA A 144 -12.85 20.71 0.23
N THR A 145 -13.69 20.23 -0.68
CA THR A 145 -15.12 20.02 -0.44
C THR A 145 -15.43 18.53 -0.26
N GLY A 146 -16.65 18.22 0.19
CA GLY A 146 -17.10 16.83 0.27
C GLY A 146 -16.50 16.03 1.44
N TYR A 147 -16.17 16.71 2.54
CA TYR A 147 -15.80 16.05 3.79
C TYR A 147 -16.94 15.15 4.27
N GLN A 148 -16.64 13.87 4.41
CA GLN A 148 -17.58 12.83 4.84
C GLN A 148 -17.18 12.29 6.21
N SER A 149 -18.19 11.87 6.99
CA SER A 149 -17.92 11.16 8.24
C SER A 149 -17.15 9.87 7.98
N LEU A 150 -16.17 9.57 8.82
CA LEU A 150 -15.39 8.34 8.75
C LEU A 150 -16.16 7.08 9.17
N THR A 151 -17.40 7.21 9.65
CA THR A 151 -18.25 6.08 10.07
C THR A 151 -18.49 5.07 8.94
N THR A 152 -18.67 5.54 7.71
CA THR A 152 -18.86 4.68 6.52
C THR A 152 -17.55 4.35 5.81
N GLY A 153 -16.44 4.92 6.28
CA GLY A 153 -15.14 4.88 5.64
C GLY A 153 -15.03 5.80 4.42
N VAL A 154 -13.82 6.31 4.17
CA VAL A 154 -13.49 7.14 3.00
C VAL A 154 -12.36 6.45 2.25
N THR A 155 -12.60 6.11 0.98
CA THR A 155 -11.64 5.36 0.15
C THR A 155 -11.02 6.26 -0.91
N THR A 156 -9.71 6.17 -1.09
CA THR A 156 -9.00 6.87 -2.16
C THR A 156 -9.39 6.34 -3.54
N PRO A 157 -9.18 7.12 -4.61
CA PRO A 157 -9.06 6.57 -5.95
C PRO A 157 -7.96 5.48 -6.03
N ALA A 158 -7.96 4.75 -7.14
CA ALA A 158 -6.88 3.83 -7.44
C ALA A 158 -5.53 4.57 -7.52
N ILE A 159 -4.54 4.07 -6.79
CA ILE A 159 -3.19 4.61 -6.70
C ILE A 159 -2.26 3.65 -7.43
N ALA A 160 -1.87 4.05 -8.64
CA ALA A 160 -0.93 3.29 -9.43
C ALA A 160 0.43 3.18 -8.75
N LYS A 161 1.16 2.10 -9.02
CA LYS A 161 2.53 1.91 -8.55
C LYS A 161 3.41 3.12 -8.89
N GLY A 162 4.19 3.59 -7.91
CA GLY A 162 5.06 4.77 -8.03
C GLY A 162 4.33 6.12 -7.92
N THR A 163 3.01 6.12 -7.77
CA THR A 163 2.20 7.35 -7.66
C THR A 163 1.70 7.57 -6.22
N ASN A 164 1.07 8.73 -6.00
CA ASN A 164 0.59 9.16 -4.70
C ASN A 164 -0.88 9.59 -4.76
N ALA A 165 -1.57 9.44 -3.64
CA ALA A 165 -2.84 10.11 -3.37
C ALA A 165 -2.79 10.83 -2.02
N PHE A 166 -3.72 11.76 -1.81
CA PHE A 166 -3.83 12.52 -0.56
C PHE A 166 -5.22 12.34 0.05
N LEU A 167 -5.24 11.99 1.33
CA LEU A 167 -6.43 12.09 2.17
C LEU A 167 -6.30 13.31 3.06
N CYS A 168 -7.33 14.13 3.07
CA CYS A 168 -7.47 15.25 3.97
C CYS A 168 -8.42 14.89 5.09
N PHE A 169 -8.02 15.18 6.32
CA PHE A 169 -8.86 15.05 7.51
C PHE A 169 -9.20 16.43 8.05
N LYS A 170 -10.46 16.61 8.42
CA LYS A 170 -10.98 17.80 9.08
C LYS A 170 -11.45 17.41 10.46
N VAL A 171 -10.82 18.00 11.47
CA VAL A 171 -11.22 17.86 12.88
C VAL A 171 -11.96 19.13 13.27
N THR A 172 -13.20 18.99 13.74
CA THR A 172 -14.06 20.12 14.11
C THR A 172 -14.44 20.02 15.57
N LEU A 173 -14.25 21.10 16.31
CA LEU A 173 -14.75 21.24 17.68
C LEU A 173 -16.17 21.77 17.65
N SER A 174 -17.08 21.09 18.37
CA SER A 174 -18.46 21.55 18.50
C SER A 174 -18.53 22.99 19.02
N SER A 175 -19.43 23.79 18.45
CA SER A 175 -19.74 25.13 18.97
C SER A 175 -20.38 25.08 20.36
N THR A 176 -20.95 23.94 20.75
CA THR A 176 -21.56 23.70 22.06
C THR A 176 -20.57 23.17 23.11
N ALA A 177 -19.28 23.05 22.78
CA ALA A 177 -18.28 22.58 23.72
C ALA A 177 -18.18 23.54 24.93
N PRO A 178 -18.21 23.04 26.18
CA PRO A 178 -18.12 23.89 27.36
C PRO A 178 -16.73 24.51 27.50
N VAL A 179 -16.61 25.64 28.18
CA VAL A 179 -15.31 26.28 28.47
C VAL A 179 -14.35 25.38 29.26
N SER A 180 -14.89 24.40 30.00
CA SER A 180 -14.10 23.42 30.76
C SER A 180 -13.27 22.47 29.90
N VAL A 181 -13.48 22.45 28.58
CA VAL A 181 -12.62 21.67 27.66
C VAL A 181 -11.50 22.50 27.02
N GLU A 182 -11.42 23.80 27.28
CA GLU A 182 -10.30 24.63 26.82
C GLU A 182 -8.99 24.21 27.51
N GLY A 183 -7.89 24.16 26.76
CA GLY A 183 -6.59 23.69 27.26
C GLY A 183 -6.46 22.16 27.37
N ASN A 184 -7.54 21.40 27.20
CA ASN A 184 -7.47 19.94 27.14
C ASN A 184 -6.85 19.47 25.82
N SER A 185 -6.23 18.28 25.85
CA SER A 185 -5.65 17.64 24.68
C SER A 185 -6.33 16.30 24.39
N VAL A 186 -6.40 15.92 23.11
CA VAL A 186 -6.95 14.64 22.64
C VAL A 186 -5.97 14.00 21.67
N SER A 187 -5.79 12.69 21.81
CA SER A 187 -5.12 11.86 20.82
C SER A 187 -6.15 11.31 19.84
N ILE A 188 -5.89 11.49 18.54
CA ILE A 188 -6.76 10.99 17.46
C ILE A 188 -5.97 9.97 16.65
N LEU A 189 -6.50 8.74 16.62
CA LEU A 189 -5.93 7.64 15.86
C LEU A 189 -6.90 7.24 14.74
N ILE A 190 -6.43 7.25 13.50
CA ILE A 190 -7.24 6.85 12.34
C ILE A 190 -6.68 5.56 11.75
N PRO A 191 -7.46 4.46 11.73
CA PRO A 191 -7.06 3.25 11.03
C PRO A 191 -7.14 3.44 9.52
N LEU A 192 -6.08 3.05 8.83
CA LEU A 192 -6.00 3.00 7.37
C LEU A 192 -5.86 1.55 6.91
N HIS A 193 -6.58 1.18 5.85
CA HIS A 193 -6.51 -0.15 5.24
C HIS A 193 -6.16 -0.03 3.77
N ALA A 194 -5.01 -0.57 3.36
CA ALA A 194 -4.67 -0.71 1.95
C ALA A 194 -5.19 -2.04 1.38
N ARG A 195 -5.78 -1.99 0.19
CA ARG A 195 -6.12 -3.18 -0.60
C ARG A 195 -5.54 -3.04 -1.99
N GLN A 196 -5.06 -4.15 -2.53
CA GLN A 196 -4.70 -4.23 -3.94
C GLN A 196 -5.98 -4.24 -4.78
N LYS A 197 -5.99 -3.44 -5.84
CA LYS A 197 -6.92 -3.54 -6.96
C LYS A 197 -6.23 -4.37 -8.02
N CYS A 198 -6.73 -5.57 -8.29
CA CYS A 198 -6.17 -6.40 -9.36
C CYS A 198 -6.43 -5.71 -10.71
N GLY A 199 -5.34 -5.39 -11.41
CA GLY A 199 -5.35 -4.66 -12.68
C GLY A 199 -4.85 -5.49 -13.87
N VAL A 200 -4.80 -6.82 -13.77
CA VAL A 200 -4.40 -7.71 -14.88
C VAL A 200 -5.52 -8.73 -15.19
N PRO A 201 -5.74 -9.09 -16.48
CA PRO A 201 -6.78 -10.02 -16.90
C PRO A 201 -6.72 -11.44 -16.28
N ASN A 202 -5.70 -11.77 -15.47
CA ASN A 202 -5.47 -13.13 -14.94
C ASN A 202 -4.96 -13.14 -13.48
N GLY A 203 -5.40 -12.25 -12.60
CA GLY A 203 -4.98 -12.38 -11.21
C GLY A 203 -5.66 -11.48 -10.18
N CYS A 204 -6.85 -11.89 -9.73
CA CYS A 204 -6.99 -12.27 -8.31
C CYS A 204 -7.50 -13.71 -8.31
N ALA A 205 -6.84 -14.62 -7.61
CA ALA A 205 -7.44 -15.88 -7.18
C ALA A 205 -7.73 -15.77 -5.69
#